data_AF-A0A167DCD2-F1
#
_entry.id   AF-A0A167DCD2-F1
#
_cell.length_a   1.000
_cell.length_b   1.000
_cell.length_c   1.000
_cell.angle_alpha   90.00
_cell.angle_beta   90.00
_cell.angle_gamma   90.00
#
_symmetry.space_group_name_H-M   'P 1'
#
loop_
_entity.id
_entity.type
_entity.pdbx_description
1 polymer ?
#
loop_
_entity_poly.entity_id
_entity_poly.type
_entity_poly.pdbx_seq_one_letter_code
_entity_poly.pdbx_strand_id
1 'polypeptide(L)'
;MVTYLYWFLVAALVIGTLFGLGVRLGKWKPALIIAVIIWLAATIAYYFWLQQVFVKRFGGTMHITVPEEQYHISATWKDDNLWIENYNPETNECIFREYSRGNMLEGKVVIKNCSPLQSTGMVLPKDSAVQ
;
A
#
# COMPACT_ATOMS: atom_id res chain seq x y z
N MET A 1 -1.32 14.30 10.26
CA MET A 1 -0.87 13.01 9.68
C MET A 1 0.27 13.29 8.71
N VAL A 2 1.35 12.51 8.75
CA VAL A 2 2.57 12.73 7.95
C VAL A 2 2.30 12.82 6.44
N THR A 3 1.33 12.05 5.95
CA THR A 3 0.88 12.08 4.55
C THR A 3 0.37 13.47 4.14
N TYR A 4 -0.45 14.12 4.97
CA TYR A 4 -0.96 15.47 4.65
C TYR A 4 0.14 16.52 4.68
N LEU A 5 1.09 16.40 5.61
CA LEU A 5 2.25 17.29 5.67
C LEU A 5 3.10 17.17 4.40
N TYR A 6 3.36 15.94 3.93
CA TYR A 6 4.09 15.70 2.70
C TYR A 6 3.41 16.38 1.49
N TRP A 7 2.12 16.14 1.27
CA TRP A 7 1.39 16.73 0.15
C TRP A 7 1.26 18.25 0.25
N PHE A 8 1.13 18.78 1.46
CA PHE A 8 1.18 20.22 1.70
C PHE A 8 2.52 20.82 1.26
N LEU A 9 3.64 20.21 1.65
CA LEU A 9 4.98 20.67 1.26
C LEU A 9 5.21 20.59 -0.25
N VAL A 10 4.73 19.52 -0.90
CA VAL A 10 4.78 19.39 -2.37
C VAL A 10 3.97 20.50 -3.04
N ALA A 11 2.75 20.77 -2.56
CA ALA A 11 1.92 21.84 -3.09
C ALA A 11 2.58 23.22 -2.90
N ALA A 12 3.15 23.49 -1.72
CA ALA A 12 3.88 24.73 -1.44
C ALA A 12 5.08 24.91 -2.38
N LEU A 13 5.82 23.82 -2.67
CA LEU A 13 6.98 23.85 -3.55
C LEU A 13 6.58 24.07 -5.02
N VAL A 14 5.47 23.47 -5.47
CA VAL A 14 4.90 23.70 -6.81
C VAL A 14 4.42 25.15 -6.94
N ILE A 15 3.65 25.65 -5.98
CA ILE A 15 3.15 27.04 -5.98
C ILE A 15 4.32 28.02 -5.94
N GLY A 16 5.32 27.76 -5.08
CA GLY A 16 6.53 28.57 -4.99
C GLY A 16 7.31 28.62 -6.31
N THR A 17 7.38 27.51 -7.03
CA THR A 17 8.02 27.43 -8.36
C THR A 17 7.25 28.24 -9.41
N LEU A 18 5.92 28.11 -9.46
CA LEU A 18 5.08 28.86 -10.39
C LEU A 18 5.13 30.37 -10.11
N PHE A 19 5.09 30.76 -8.83
CA PHE A 19 5.21 32.16 -8.44
C PHE A 19 6.61 32.72 -8.73
N GLY A 20 7.66 32.00 -8.34
CA GLY A 20 9.04 32.43 -8.51
C GLY A 20 9.47 32.53 -9.98
N LEU A 21 9.19 31.51 -10.80
CA LEU A 21 9.61 31.50 -12.21
C LEU A 21 8.57 32.13 -13.14
N GLY A 22 7.29 31.88 -12.90
CA GLY A 22 6.20 32.37 -13.74
C GLY A 22 5.90 33.84 -13.50
N VAL A 23 5.55 34.20 -12.26
CA VAL A 23 5.14 35.58 -11.92
C VAL A 23 6.35 36.51 -11.82
N ARG A 24 7.36 36.16 -11.02
CA ARG A 24 8.48 37.07 -10.72
C ARG A 24 9.48 37.21 -11.88
N LEU A 25 9.72 36.12 -12.63
CA LEU A 25 10.65 36.14 -13.77
C LEU A 25 9.96 36.18 -15.15
N GLY A 26 8.62 36.14 -15.20
CA GLY A 26 7.85 36.14 -16.44
C GLY A 26 7.98 34.87 -17.29
N LYS A 27 8.66 33.82 -16.80
CA LYS A 27 9.00 32.62 -17.57
C LYS A 27 8.01 31.49 -17.31
N TRP A 28 6.79 31.64 -17.82
CA TRP A 28 5.70 30.68 -17.61
C TRP A 28 5.95 29.27 -18.19
N LYS A 29 6.54 29.19 -19.39
CA LYS A 29 6.84 27.88 -20.02
C LYS A 29 7.74 26.99 -19.14
N PRO A 30 8.95 27.42 -18.75
CA PRO A 30 9.80 26.59 -17.88
C PRO A 30 9.22 26.42 -16.47
N ALA A 31 8.48 27.42 -15.94
CA ALA A 31 7.81 27.28 -14.65
C ALA A 31 6.84 26.10 -14.62
N LEU A 32 5.99 25.98 -15.65
CA LEU A 32 5.05 24.87 -15.77
C LEU A 32 5.74 23.52 -15.94
N ILE A 33 6.78 23.44 -16.77
CA ILE A 33 7.54 22.20 -16.98
C ILE A 33 8.14 21.72 -15.67
N ILE A 34 8.82 22.60 -14.93
CA ILE A 34 9.47 22.26 -13.67
C ILE A 34 8.43 21.90 -12.60
N ALA A 35 7.32 22.64 -12.52
CA ALA A 35 6.23 22.33 -11.59
C ALA A 35 5.64 20.93 -11.82
N VAL A 36 5.42 20.56 -13.09
CA VAL A 36 4.94 19.21 -13.45
C VAL A 36 5.97 18.15 -13.08
N ILE A 37 7.26 18.37 -13.37
CA ILE A 37 8.32 17.43 -13.01
C ILE A 37 8.38 17.21 -11.49
N ILE A 38 8.32 18.29 -10.70
CA ILE A 38 8.28 18.23 -9.24
C ILE A 38 7.10 17.39 -8.77
N TRP A 39 5.90 17.70 -9.25
CA TRP A 39 4.68 17.01 -8.84
C TRP A 39 4.71 15.52 -9.20
N LEU A 40 5.17 15.19 -10.41
CA LEU A 40 5.32 13.80 -10.86
C LEU A 40 6.37 13.05 -10.03
N ALA A 41 7.56 13.64 -9.85
CA ALA A 41 8.63 13.02 -9.06
C ALA A 41 8.21 12.79 -7.61
N ALA A 42 7.51 13.76 -6.99
CA ALA A 42 6.93 13.61 -5.67
C ALA A 42 5.90 12.48 -5.62
N THR A 43 4.97 12.43 -6.58
CA THR A 43 3.96 11.38 -6.65
C THR A 43 4.58 9.99 -6.79
N ILE A 44 5.57 9.83 -7.67
CA ILE A 44 6.32 8.59 -7.85
C ILE A 44 7.05 8.21 -6.56
N ALA A 45 7.79 9.15 -5.95
CA ALA A 45 8.48 8.88 -4.69
C ALA A 45 7.52 8.49 -3.56
N TYR A 46 6.33 9.11 -3.52
CA TYR A 46 5.31 8.78 -2.55
C TYR A 46 4.80 7.35 -2.72
N TYR A 47 4.36 7.00 -3.93
CA TYR A 47 3.75 5.70 -4.23
C TYR A 47 4.76 4.54 -4.13
N PHE A 48 5.96 4.71 -4.69
CA PHE A 48 6.98 3.64 -4.75
C PHE A 48 7.89 3.58 -3.53
N TRP A 49 7.75 4.48 -2.55
CA TRP A 49 8.62 4.43 -1.36
C TRP A 49 7.97 4.97 -0.09
N LEU A 50 7.51 6.22 -0.08
CA LEU A 50 7.18 6.89 1.18
C LEU A 50 5.89 6.38 1.82
N GLN A 51 4.90 5.90 1.05
CA GLN A 51 3.62 5.46 1.62
C GLN A 51 3.80 4.39 2.70
N GLN A 52 4.55 3.32 2.43
CA GLN A 52 4.77 2.25 3.41
C GLN A 52 5.66 2.70 4.58
N VAL A 53 6.67 3.52 4.30
CA VAL A 53 7.53 4.12 5.34
C VAL A 53 6.70 4.99 6.29
N PHE A 54 5.78 5.79 5.75
CA PHE A 54 4.91 6.66 6.52
C PHE A 54 3.98 5.86 7.42
N VAL A 55 3.34 4.82 6.88
CA VAL A 55 2.46 3.93 7.65
C VAL A 55 3.24 3.24 8.77
N LYS A 56 4.36 2.58 8.44
CA LYS A 56 5.11 1.77 9.39
C LYS A 56 5.82 2.60 10.46
N ARG A 57 6.46 3.72 10.09
CA ARG A 57 7.40 4.45 10.97
C ARG A 57 6.86 5.77 11.51
N PHE A 58 5.89 6.39 10.84
CA PHE A 58 5.45 7.75 11.14
C PHE A 58 3.95 7.88 11.38
N GLY A 59 3.21 6.76 11.48
CA GLY A 59 1.78 6.76 11.79
C GLY A 59 0.90 7.28 10.64
N GLY A 60 1.28 7.01 9.39
CA GLY A 60 0.42 7.21 8.22
C GLY A 60 -0.69 6.17 8.12
N THR A 61 -1.56 6.30 7.11
CA THR A 61 -2.65 5.36 6.84
C THR A 61 -2.53 4.74 5.45
N MET A 62 -2.86 3.46 5.35
CA MET A 62 -2.98 2.71 4.10
C MET A 62 -4.19 1.79 4.23
N HIS A 63 -4.94 1.64 3.14
CA HIS A 63 -6.12 0.80 3.07
C HIS A 63 -5.83 -0.39 2.16
N ILE A 64 -6.12 -1.59 2.64
CA ILE A 64 -6.01 -2.83 1.87
C ILE A 64 -7.33 -3.56 1.99
N THR A 65 -7.83 -4.03 0.85
CA THR A 65 -9.05 -4.83 0.78
C THR A 65 -8.68 -6.29 0.69
N VAL A 66 -9.24 -7.09 1.60
CA VAL A 66 -9.12 -8.55 1.56
C VAL A 66 -10.11 -9.08 0.52
N PRO A 67 -9.70 -10.01 -0.36
CA PRO A 67 -10.62 -10.63 -1.34
C PRO A 67 -11.80 -11.31 -0.64
N GLU A 68 -12.99 -11.29 -1.27
CA GLU A 68 -14.24 -11.78 -0.65
C GLU A 68 -14.19 -13.27 -0.29
N GLU A 69 -13.44 -14.07 -1.05
CA GLU A 69 -13.26 -15.50 -0.83
C GLU A 69 -12.22 -15.85 0.25
N GLN A 70 -11.61 -14.85 0.88
CA GLN A 70 -10.52 -15.00 1.82
C GLN A 70 -10.86 -14.38 3.17
N TYR A 71 -10.51 -15.08 4.25
CA TYR A 71 -10.59 -14.55 5.61
C TYR A 71 -9.24 -14.03 6.07
N HIS A 72 -9.20 -12.81 6.57
CA HIS A 72 -7.99 -12.27 7.16
C HIS A 72 -7.60 -13.03 8.43
N ILE A 73 -6.34 -13.46 8.52
CA ILE A 73 -5.80 -14.13 9.71
C ILE A 73 -4.88 -13.18 10.45
N SER A 74 -3.83 -12.71 9.79
CA SER A 74 -2.76 -11.95 10.43
C SER A 74 -2.10 -10.97 9.46
N ALA A 75 -1.46 -9.95 10.01
CA ALA A 75 -0.62 -9.03 9.27
C ALA A 75 0.70 -8.82 10.03
N THR A 76 1.80 -8.77 9.31
CA THR A 76 3.14 -8.53 9.87
C THR A 76 3.98 -7.69 8.93
N TRP A 77 5.06 -7.10 9.45
CA TRP A 77 6.01 -6.33 8.67
C TRP A 77 7.32 -7.09 8.55
N LYS A 78 7.81 -7.25 7.32
CA LYS A 78 9.19 -7.67 7.04
C LYS A 78 9.90 -6.48 6.40
N ASP A 79 10.83 -5.89 7.12
CA ASP A 79 11.37 -4.57 6.77
C ASP A 79 10.21 -3.59 6.49
N ASP A 80 10.30 -2.75 5.47
CA ASP A 80 9.22 -1.82 5.15
C ASP A 80 8.15 -2.41 4.22
N ASN A 81 8.06 -3.74 4.07
CA ASN A 81 7.01 -4.41 3.30
C ASN A 81 5.98 -5.04 4.25
N LEU A 82 4.70 -4.81 3.96
CA LEU A 82 3.61 -5.42 4.70
C LEU A 82 3.32 -6.82 4.15
N TRP A 83 3.20 -7.80 5.04
CA TRP A 83 2.78 -9.16 4.73
C TRP A 83 1.41 -9.41 5.35
N ILE A 84 0.45 -9.85 4.53
CA ILE A 84 -0.88 -10.22 4.99
C ILE A 84 -1.06 -11.72 4.75
N GLU A 85 -1.50 -12.40 5.80
CA GLU A 85 -1.93 -13.78 5.77
C GLU A 85 -3.46 -13.84 5.71
N ASN A 86 -3.98 -14.50 4.69
CA ASN A 86 -5.40 -14.81 4.58
C ASN A 86 -5.62 -16.32 4.41
N TYR A 87 -6.77 -16.80 4.80
CA TYR A 87 -7.21 -18.18 4.62
C TYR A 87 -8.30 -18.28 3.56
N ASN A 88 -8.15 -19.21 2.62
CA ASN A 88 -9.23 -19.61 1.71
C ASN A 88 -9.86 -20.94 2.21
N PRO A 89 -11.15 -20.93 2.58
CA PRO A 89 -11.85 -22.12 3.09
C PRO A 89 -12.13 -23.18 2.01
N GLU A 90 -12.30 -22.78 0.75
CA GLU A 90 -12.65 -23.67 -0.36
C GLU A 90 -11.46 -24.56 -0.73
N THR A 91 -10.26 -23.97 -0.76
CA THR A 91 -9.03 -24.68 -1.12
C THR A 91 -8.23 -25.19 0.09
N ASN A 92 -8.62 -24.78 1.31
CA ASN A 92 -7.90 -25.03 2.55
C ASN A 92 -6.43 -24.54 2.48
N GLU A 93 -6.23 -23.35 1.95
CA GLU A 93 -4.91 -22.73 1.78
C GLU A 93 -4.75 -21.48 2.64
N CYS A 94 -3.60 -21.34 3.31
CA CYS A 94 -3.16 -20.05 3.88
C CYS A 94 -2.26 -19.35 2.86
N ILE A 95 -2.60 -18.10 2.55
CA ILE A 95 -2.00 -17.30 1.51
C ILE A 95 -1.35 -16.10 2.16
N PHE A 96 -0.02 -16.08 2.14
CA PHE A 96 0.78 -14.94 2.55
C PHE A 96 1.07 -14.10 1.31
N ARG A 97 0.62 -12.85 1.31
CA ARG A 97 0.89 -11.88 0.25
C ARG A 97 1.74 -10.76 0.79
N GLU A 98 2.84 -10.50 0.10
CA GLU A 98 3.66 -9.33 0.32
C GLU A 98 3.10 -8.15 -0.47
N TYR A 99 2.80 -7.06 0.23
CA TYR A 99 2.57 -5.76 -0.37
C TYR A 99 3.91 -5.04 -0.36
N SER A 100 4.63 -5.10 -1.48
CA SER A 100 5.90 -4.40 -1.64
C SER A 100 5.69 -2.95 -2.06
N ARG A 101 6.73 -2.13 -1.93
CA ARG A 101 6.65 -0.72 -2.28
C ARG A 101 6.25 -0.53 -3.75
N GLY A 102 5.16 0.21 -3.97
CA GLY A 102 4.57 0.43 -5.29
C GLY A 102 3.96 -0.80 -5.95
N ASN A 103 3.75 -1.90 -5.21
CA ASN A 103 3.13 -3.16 -5.68
C ASN A 103 3.81 -3.77 -6.93
N MET A 104 5.13 -3.55 -7.11
CA MET A 104 5.82 -3.99 -8.33
C MET A 104 6.26 -5.44 -8.30
N LEU A 105 6.77 -5.90 -7.16
CA LEU A 105 7.32 -7.24 -6.98
C LEU A 105 6.79 -7.80 -5.67
N GLU A 106 5.65 -8.48 -5.74
CA GLU A 106 4.96 -9.03 -4.59
C GLU A 106 5.31 -10.51 -4.43
N GLY A 107 5.98 -10.86 -3.33
CA GLY A 107 6.13 -12.25 -2.91
C GLY A 107 4.78 -12.86 -2.54
N LYS A 108 4.60 -14.15 -2.84
CA LYS A 108 3.45 -14.94 -2.41
C LYS A 108 3.91 -16.29 -1.89
N VAL A 109 3.46 -16.67 -0.70
CA VAL A 109 3.64 -18.02 -0.15
C VAL A 109 2.27 -18.65 0.06
N VAL A 110 2.10 -19.89 -0.39
CA VAL A 110 0.85 -20.65 -0.23
C VAL A 110 1.15 -21.89 0.58
N ILE A 111 0.52 -22.01 1.74
CA ILE A 111 0.57 -23.20 2.59
C ILE A 111 -0.71 -23.98 2.39
N LYS A 112 -0.59 -25.20 1.85
CA LYS A 112 -1.71 -26.13 1.66
C LYS A 112 -2.02 -26.86 2.96
N ASN A 113 -3.30 -27.17 3.18
CA ASN A 113 -3.80 -27.87 4.37
C ASN A 113 -3.51 -27.13 5.68
N CYS A 114 -3.46 -25.80 5.64
CA CYS A 114 -3.06 -24.95 6.77
C CYS A 114 -3.98 -25.09 8.00
N SER A 115 -5.27 -25.41 7.78
CA SER A 115 -6.28 -25.64 8.83
C SER A 115 -6.18 -24.68 10.04
N PRO A 116 -6.10 -23.36 9.82
CA PRO A 116 -5.76 -22.38 10.86
C PRO A 116 -6.83 -22.28 11.96
N LEU A 117 -8.05 -22.72 11.68
CA LEU A 117 -9.20 -22.68 12.59
C LEU A 117 -9.30 -23.89 13.55
N GLN A 118 -8.43 -24.91 13.40
CA GLN A 118 -8.42 -26.05 14.31
C GLN A 118 -8.06 -25.66 15.77
N SER A 119 -7.33 -24.56 15.97
CA SER A 119 -6.95 -24.07 17.31
C SER A 119 -8.02 -23.22 17.99
N THR A 120 -8.96 -22.64 17.23
CA THR A 120 -10.03 -21.75 17.72
C THR A 120 -11.35 -22.47 17.99
N GLY A 121 -11.45 -23.78 17.71
CA GLY A 121 -12.68 -24.56 17.90
C GLY A 121 -13.77 -24.28 16.86
N MET A 122 -13.53 -23.39 15.89
CA MET A 122 -14.40 -23.17 14.74
C MET A 122 -14.07 -24.19 13.65
N VAL A 123 -14.69 -25.36 13.73
CA VAL A 123 -14.69 -26.33 12.63
C VAL A 123 -15.60 -25.79 11.55
N LEU A 124 -15.04 -25.36 10.41
CA LEU A 124 -15.85 -25.17 9.20
C LEU A 124 -16.54 -26.50 8.88
N PRO A 125 -17.85 -26.52 8.62
CA PRO A 125 -18.55 -27.76 8.30
C PRO A 125 -17.90 -28.37 7.07
N LYS A 126 -17.28 -29.54 7.26
CA LYS A 126 -16.55 -30.26 6.21
C LYS A 126 -17.49 -30.91 5.18
N ASP A 127 -18.81 -30.80 5.37
CA ASP A 127 -19.81 -31.60 4.69
C ASP A 127 -20.81 -30.78 3.85
N SER A 128 -20.35 -29.80 3.09
CA SER A 128 -21.16 -29.23 1.99
C SER A 128 -20.86 -29.85 0.63
N ALA A 129 -19.92 -30.80 0.55
CA ALA A 129 -19.53 -31.47 -0.70
C ALA A 129 -20.23 -32.83 -0.93
N VAL A 130 -21.26 -33.17 -0.16
CA VAL A 130 -22.12 -34.32 -0.42
C VAL A 130 -23.58 -33.97 -0.07
N GLN A 131 -24.29 -33.39 -1.03
CA GLN A 131 -25.70 -33.65 -1.29
C GLN A 131 -25.93 -33.61 -2.80
#